data_AF-A0A935XRE5-F1
#
_entry.id   AF-A0A935XRE5-F1
#
_cell.length_a   1.000
_cell.length_b   1.000
_cell.length_c   1.000
_cell.angle_alpha   90.00
_cell.angle_beta   90.00
_cell.angle_gamma   90.00
#
_symmetry.space_group_name_H-M   'P 1'
#
loop_
_entity.id
_entity.type
_entity.pdbx_description
1 polymer ?
#
loop_
_entity_poly.entity_id
_entity_poly.type
_entity_poly.pdbx_seq_one_letter_code
_entity_poly.pdbx_strand_id
1 'polypeptide(L)'
;MNLKIFFPIGDPRLDDDHRRLELAIDVLASSQAQDRFTALHDLRQVAAAHFESEDADLSRMADGNALSATSTNMLRFLNPSMKFA
;
A
#
# COMPACT_ATOMS: atom_id res chain seq x y z
N MET A 1 8.34 4.05 -18.44
CA MET A 1 8.88 2.72 -18.10
C MET A 1 7.71 1.75 -18.06
N ASN A 2 7.85 0.57 -18.66
CA ASN A 2 6.77 -0.42 -18.79
C ASN A 2 7.11 -1.57 -17.83
N LEU A 3 6.91 -1.38 -16.53
CA LEU A 3 7.15 -2.43 -15.53
C LEU A 3 5.90 -3.30 -15.42
N LYS A 4 5.57 -4.05 -16.48
CA LYS A 4 4.50 -5.06 -16.45
C LYS A 4 4.95 -6.32 -15.70
N ILE A 5 5.30 -6.19 -14.43
CA ILE A 5 5.55 -7.35 -13.59
C ILE A 5 4.52 -7.33 -12.47
N PHE A 6 3.34 -7.83 -12.81
CA PHE A 6 2.34 -8.19 -11.83
C PHE A 6 2.80 -9.46 -11.11
N PHE A 7 2.96 -9.38 -9.79
CA PHE A 7 3.32 -10.51 -8.93
C PHE A 7 2.07 -11.00 -8.20
N PRO A 8 1.30 -11.94 -8.78
CA PRO A 8 0.19 -12.54 -8.05
C PRO A 8 0.73 -13.30 -6.84
N ILE A 9 0.15 -13.04 -5.68
CA ILE A 9 0.47 -13.77 -4.44
C ILE A 9 -0.57 -14.85 -4.14
N GLY A 10 -1.57 -15.01 -5.01
CA GLY A 10 -2.56 -16.10 -4.96
C GLY A 10 -3.78 -15.79 -4.08
N ASP A 11 -3.80 -14.64 -3.43
CA ASP A 11 -4.99 -14.06 -2.79
C ASP A 11 -5.62 -13.04 -3.76
N PRO A 12 -6.84 -13.29 -4.30
CA PRO A 12 -7.47 -12.40 -5.27
C PRO A 12 -7.67 -10.97 -4.78
N ARG A 13 -7.91 -10.77 -3.47
CA ARG A 13 -8.11 -9.44 -2.88
C ARG A 13 -6.79 -8.68 -2.84
N LEU A 14 -5.73 -9.32 -2.33
CA LEU A 14 -4.41 -8.69 -2.27
C LEU A 14 -3.84 -8.44 -3.67
N ASP A 15 -4.10 -9.33 -4.61
CA ASP A 15 -3.77 -9.17 -6.02
C ASP A 15 -4.46 -7.95 -6.65
N ASP A 16 -5.73 -7.70 -6.32
CA ASP A 16 -6.45 -6.50 -6.74
C ASP A 16 -5.88 -5.23 -6.11
N ASP A 17 -5.55 -5.26 -4.82
CA ASP A 17 -4.97 -4.11 -4.12
C ASP A 17 -3.57 -3.77 -4.64
N HIS A 18 -2.74 -4.77 -4.94
CA HIS A 18 -1.45 -4.57 -5.60
C HIS A 18 -1.58 -3.97 -7.01
N ARG A 19 -2.58 -4.40 -7.80
CA ARG A 19 -2.86 -3.76 -9.11
C ARG A 19 -3.22 -2.30 -8.97
N ARG A 20 -3.98 -1.92 -7.93
CA ARG A 20 -4.33 -0.51 -7.67
C ARG A 20 -3.10 0.31 -7.30
N LEU A 21 -2.15 -0.26 -6.55
CA LEU A 21 -0.88 0.37 -6.24
C LEU A 21 -0.03 0.59 -7.48
N GLU A 22 0.09 -0.43 -8.33
CA GLU A 22 0.80 -0.35 -9.61
C GLU A 22 0.23 0.77 -10.48
N LEU A 23 -1.09 0.83 -10.62
CA LEU A 23 -1.77 1.90 -11.37
C LEU A 23 -1.48 3.29 -10.79
N ALA A 24 -1.52 3.45 -9.46
CA ALA A 24 -1.23 4.74 -8.83
C ALA A 24 0.23 5.17 -9.02
N ILE A 25 1.18 4.22 -9.01
CA ILE A 25 2.59 4.48 -9.34
C ILE A 25 2.73 4.92 -10.79
N ASP A 26 2.06 4.27 -11.73
CA ASP A 26 2.07 4.64 -13.15
C ASP A 26 1.47 6.04 -13.38
N VAL A 27 0.38 6.38 -12.69
CA VAL A 27 -0.21 7.73 -12.71
C VAL A 27 0.79 8.76 -12.18
N LEU A 28 1.47 8.48 -11.06
CA LEU A 28 2.50 9.37 -10.53
C LEU A 28 3.67 9.52 -11.50
N ALA A 29 4.17 8.42 -12.07
CA ALA A 29 5.28 8.42 -13.00
C ALA A 29 4.97 9.18 -14.31
N SER A 30 3.72 9.15 -14.76
CA SER A 30 3.24 9.86 -15.96
C SER A 30 2.71 11.28 -15.68
N SER A 31 2.58 11.68 -14.41
CA SER A 31 2.04 12.98 -14.02
C SER A 31 2.93 14.17 -14.43
N GLN A 32 2.27 15.23 -14.91
CA GLN A 32 2.89 16.54 -15.12
C GLN A 32 3.19 17.23 -13.79
N ALA A 33 4.07 18.22 -13.80
CA ALA A 33 4.51 18.91 -12.58
C ALA A 33 3.35 19.49 -11.75
N GLN A 34 2.33 20.06 -12.41
CA GLN A 34 1.16 20.63 -11.72
C GLN A 34 0.28 19.58 -11.02
N ASP A 35 0.25 18.33 -11.52
CA ASP A 35 -0.63 17.27 -11.04
C ASP A 35 0.10 16.28 -10.13
N ARG A 36 1.43 16.38 -10.05
CA ARG A 36 2.29 15.42 -9.35
C ARG A 36 2.00 15.32 -7.86
N PHE A 37 1.64 16.43 -7.22
CA PHE A 37 1.30 16.41 -5.80
C PHE A 37 -0.02 15.68 -5.54
N THR A 38 -1.01 15.86 -6.41
CA THR A 38 -2.28 15.12 -6.37
C THR A 38 -2.03 13.63 -6.60
N ALA A 39 -1.28 13.27 -7.63
CA ALA A 39 -0.94 11.87 -7.91
C ALA A 39 -0.17 11.21 -6.75
N LEU A 40 0.72 11.96 -6.08
CA LEU A 40 1.44 11.47 -4.90
C LEU A 40 0.49 11.29 -3.70
N HIS A 41 -0.46 12.19 -3.51
CA HIS A 41 -1.48 12.09 -2.48
C HIS A 41 -2.36 10.86 -2.68
N ASP A 42 -2.81 10.61 -3.91
CA ASP A 42 -3.64 9.47 -4.27
C ASP A 42 -2.89 8.15 -4.06
N LEU A 43 -1.62 8.06 -4.48
CA LEU A 43 -0.77 6.91 -4.21
C LEU A 43 -0.65 6.64 -2.70
N ARG A 44 -0.43 7.69 -1.90
CA ARG A 44 -0.35 7.58 -0.43
C ARG A 44 -1.65 7.02 0.15
N GLN A 45 -2.81 7.47 -0.31
CA GLN A 45 -4.10 6.97 0.17
C GLN A 45 -4.31 5.49 -0.15
N VAL A 46 -4.02 5.07 -1.38
CA VAL A 46 -4.14 3.66 -1.80
C VAL A 46 -3.17 2.78 -0.99
N ALA A 47 -1.93 3.23 -0.79
CA ALA A 47 -0.93 2.52 0.01
C ALA A 47 -1.35 2.38 1.48
N ALA A 48 -1.85 3.45 2.10
CA ALA A 48 -2.32 3.40 3.48
C ALA A 48 -3.46 2.38 3.64
N ALA A 49 -4.47 2.43 2.77
CA ALA A 49 -5.62 1.52 2.84
C ALA A 49 -5.21 0.05 2.66
N HIS A 50 -4.31 -0.23 1.71
CA HIS A 50 -3.80 -1.58 1.49
C HIS A 50 -3.03 -2.11 2.71
N PHE A 51 -2.08 -1.34 3.25
CA PHE A 51 -1.30 -1.77 4.40
C PHE A 51 -2.12 -1.88 5.68
N GLU A 52 -3.12 -1.01 5.90
CA GLU A 52 -4.04 -1.14 7.03
C GLU A 52 -4.86 -2.45 6.94
N SER A 53 -5.32 -2.80 5.74
CA SER A 53 -6.06 -4.05 5.53
C SER A 53 -5.17 -5.29 5.71
N GLU A 54 -3.95 -5.26 5.20
CA GLU A 54 -3.02 -6.40 5.32
C GLU A 54 -2.52 -6.56 6.76
N ASP A 55 -2.23 -5.46 7.47
CA ASP A 55 -1.85 -5.50 8.89
C ASP A 55 -3.00 -6.02 9.77
N ALA A 56 -4.25 -5.67 9.45
CA ALA A 56 -5.42 -6.23 10.13
C ALA A 56 -5.57 -7.74 9.89
N ASP A 57 -5.33 -8.21 8.67
CA ASP A 57 -5.40 -9.64 8.35
C ASP A 57 -4.25 -10.42 9.00
N LEU A 58 -3.02 -9.89 8.93
CA LEU A 58 -1.85 -10.46 9.61
C LEU A 58 -2.05 -10.49 11.13
N SER A 59 -2.64 -9.45 11.73
CA SER A 59 -2.95 -9.41 13.16
C SER A 59 -3.97 -10.47 13.57
N ARG A 60 -4.96 -10.78 12.71
CA ARG A 60 -5.90 -11.89 12.96
C ARG A 60 -5.24 -13.26 12.80
N MET A 61 -4.21 -13.37 11.95
CA MET A 61 -3.42 -14.59 11.80
C MET A 61 -2.35 -14.75 12.91
N ALA A 62 -1.98 -13.65 13.58
CA ALA A 62 -0.90 -13.59 14.56
C ALA A 62 -1.15 -14.30 15.91
N ASP A 63 -2.26 -15.02 16.08
CA ASP A 63 -2.32 -16.14 17.04
C ASP A 63 -1.26 -17.23 16.72
N GLY A 64 -0.56 -17.13 15.59
CA GLY A 64 0.68 -17.86 15.30
C GLY A 64 1.68 -17.08 14.43
N ASN A 65 2.42 -16.14 15.02
CA ASN A 65 3.82 -15.84 14.65
C ASN A 65 4.12 -15.06 13.33
N ALA A 66 3.35 -14.03 12.97
CA ALA A 66 3.68 -13.15 11.82
C ALA A 66 4.30 -11.81 12.27
N LEU A 67 5.52 -11.51 11.80
CA LEU A 67 6.30 -10.30 12.10
C LEU A 67 5.66 -9.03 11.51
N SER A 68 4.97 -8.26 12.35
CA SER A 68 4.27 -6.99 12.05
C SER A 68 5.19 -5.76 11.83
N ALA A 69 6.50 -5.86 12.09
CA ALA A 69 7.38 -4.69 12.24
C ALA A 69 7.61 -3.81 10.98
N THR A 70 7.44 -4.36 9.76
CA THR A 70 7.64 -3.58 8.51
C THR A 70 6.41 -2.75 8.16
N SER A 71 5.21 -3.30 8.32
CA SER A 71 3.94 -2.61 8.03
C SER A 71 3.68 -1.47 9.00
N THR A 72 3.97 -1.66 10.30
CA THR A 72 3.80 -0.61 11.32
C THR A 72 4.62 0.65 11.03
N ASN A 73 5.87 0.49 10.57
CA ASN A 73 6.74 1.63 10.25
C ASN A 73 6.30 2.37 8.99
N MET A 74 5.79 1.64 7.98
CA MET A 74 5.23 2.23 6.76
C MET A 74 3.92 2.98 7.04
N LEU A 75 3.03 2.42 7.86
CA LEU A 75 1.80 3.07 8.28
C LEU A 75 2.07 4.36 9.08
N ARG A 76 3.08 4.37 9.95
CA ARG A 76 3.50 5.59 10.66
C ARG A 76 3.99 6.68 9.71
N PHE A 77 4.71 6.31 8.65
CA PHE A 77 5.18 7.26 7.65
C PHE A 77 4.02 7.77 6.78
N LEU A 78 3.10 6.89 6.41
CA LEU A 78 1.92 7.21 5.59
C LEU A 78 0.81 7.91 6.39
N ASN A 79 0.77 7.79 7.71
CA ASN A 79 -0.20 8.44 8.56
C ASN A 79 0.41 8.75 9.96
N PRO A 80 1.11 9.88 10.11
CA PRO A 80 1.84 10.22 11.35
C PRO A 80 0.93 10.51 12.55
N SER A 81 -0.39 10.62 12.34
CA SER A 81 -1.38 10.83 13.40
C SER A 81 -1.96 9.53 13.97
N MET A 82 -1.65 8.37 13.37
CA MET A 82 -2.12 7.07 13.86
C MET A 82 -1.38 6.70 15.15
N LYS A 83 -2.13 6.48 16.24
CA LYS A 83 -1.59 5.99 17.51
C LYS A 83 -1.78 4.47 17.56
N PHE A 84 -0.68 3.73 17.57
CA PHE A 84 -0.70 2.30 17.91
C PHE A 84 -0.84 2.19 19.43
N ALA A 85 -1.83 1.41 19.87
CA ALA A 85 -2.11 1.14 21.29
C ALA A 85 -1.13 0.10 21.85
#